data_AF-A0A2P6QM99-F1
#
_entry.id   AF-A0A2P6QM99-F1
#
_cell.length_a   1.000
_cell.length_b   1.000
_cell.length_c   1.000
_cell.angle_alpha   90.00
_cell.angle_beta   90.00
_cell.angle_gamma   90.00
#
_symmetry.space_group_name_H-M   'P 1'
#
loop_
_entity.id
_entity.type
_entity.pdbx_description
1 polymer ?
#
loop_
_entity_poly.entity_id
_entity_poly.type
_entity_poly.pdbx_seq_one_letter_code
_entity_poly.pdbx_strand_id
1 'polypeptide(L)' 'MREKGCSPDGWTYNIIIRGLLSNNETSWAMGFIEEMVELGFSADASTTELIVRLLSKDIVDPGLLQLLKDSS' A
#
# COMPACT_ATOMS: atom_id res chain seq x y z
N MET A 1 -11.83 -11.75 3.39
CA MET A 1 -12.57 -11.17 4.54
C MET A 1 -13.60 -10.17 4.01
N ARG A 2 -14.85 -10.60 3.83
CA ARG A 2 -16.02 -9.71 3.78
C ARG A 2 -17.19 -10.45 4.43
N GLU A 3 -17.00 -10.84 5.68
CA GLU A 3 -18.03 -11.44 6.51
C GLU A 3 -18.16 -10.60 7.78
N LYS A 4 -19.09 -9.63 7.74
CA LYS A 4 -19.57 -8.78 8.84
C LYS A 4 -18.51 -8.03 9.68
N GLY A 5 -18.47 -6.70 9.52
CA GLY A 5 -17.98 -5.76 10.54
C GLY A 5 -16.87 -4.83 10.05
N CYS A 6 -17.15 -3.52 10.11
CA CYS A 6 -16.28 -2.37 9.82
C CYS A 6 -15.46 -2.42 8.51
N SER A 7 -15.79 -1.53 7.57
CA SER A 7 -14.91 -1.25 6.43
C SER A 7 -13.62 -0.61 6.94
N PRO A 8 -12.43 -1.09 6.50
CA PRO A 8 -11.18 -0.40 6.77
C PRO A 8 -11.25 1.04 6.25
N ASP A 9 -10.75 1.98 7.05
CA ASP A 9 -10.52 3.35 6.62
C ASP A 9 -9.08 3.51 6.09
N GLY A 10 -8.76 4.68 5.54
CA GLY A 10 -7.42 4.96 5.01
C GLY A 10 -6.30 4.74 6.03
N TRP A 11 -6.55 4.95 7.33
CA TRP A 11 -5.58 4.67 8.39
C TRP A 11 -5.32 3.18 8.55
N THR A 12 -6.38 2.38 8.55
CA THR A 12 -6.29 0.92 8.63
C THR A 12 -5.49 0.36 7.46
N TYR A 13 -5.74 0.83 6.23
CA TYR A 13 -4.95 0.46 5.06
C TYR A 13 -3.46 0.79 5.25
N ASN A 14 -3.12 2.02 5.65
CA ASN A 14 -1.73 2.43 5.89
C ASN A 14 -1.01 1.51 6.90
N ILE A 15 -1.69 1.12 7.99
CA ILE A 15 -1.12 0.20 8.99
C ILE A 15 -0.85 -1.18 8.39
N ILE A 16 -1.84 -1.76 7.70
CA ILE A 16 -1.72 -3.08 7.07
C ILE A 16 -0.60 -3.09 6.04
N ILE A 17 -0.59 -2.11 5.13
CA ILE A 17 0.41 -1.99 4.08
C ILE A 17 1.81 -1.88 4.67
N ARG A 18 2.04 -1.02 5.66
CA ARG A 18 3.35 -0.89 6.33
C ARG A 18 3.81 -2.19 6.98
N GLY A 19 2.89 -2.93 7.61
CA GLY A 19 3.18 -4.25 8.19
C GLY A 19 3.65 -5.26 7.14
N LEU A 20 2.89 -5.38 6.05
CA LEU A 20 3.22 -6.28 4.93
C LEU A 20 4.56 -5.90 4.27
N LEU A 21 4.79 -4.61 4.01
CA LEU A 21 6.05 -4.12 3.45
C LEU A 21 7.24 -4.38 4.38
N SER A 22 7.05 -4.30 5.70
CA SER A 22 8.11 -4.60 6.68
C SER A 22 8.44 -6.10 6.73
N ASN A 23 7.48 -6.96 6.41
CA ASN A 23 7.64 -8.41 6.32
C ASN A 23 8.03 -8.89 4.91
N ASN A 24 8.29 -7.97 3.98
CA ASN A 24 8.61 -8.29 2.59
C ASN A 24 7.48 -9.04 1.84
N GLU A 25 6.24 -8.92 2.32
CA GLU A 25 5.03 -9.50 1.72
C GLU A 25 4.45 -8.54 0.66
N THR A 26 5.27 -8.24 -0.35
CA THR A 26 5.02 -7.17 -1.32
C THR A 26 3.79 -7.41 -2.20
N SER A 27 3.52 -8.65 -2.60
CA SER A 27 2.34 -8.99 -3.41
C SER A 27 1.02 -8.75 -2.66
N TRP A 28 0.99 -9.05 -1.35
CA TRP A 28 -0.18 -8.74 -0.52
C TRP A 28 -0.32 -7.24 -0.30
N ALA A 29 0.79 -6.55 -0.03
CA ALA A 29 0.79 -5.10 0.12
C ALA A 29 0.23 -4.41 -1.13
N MET A 30 0.59 -4.88 -2.33
CA MET A 30 0.08 -4.35 -3.59
C MET A 30 -1.44 -4.46 -3.69
N GLY A 31 -2.02 -5.63 -3.41
CA GLY A 31 -3.47 -5.80 -3.43
C GLY A 31 -4.22 -4.89 -2.46
N PHE A 32 -3.65 -4.63 -1.28
CA PHE A 32 -4.22 -3.67 -0.33
C PHE A 32 -4.07 -2.23 -0.79
N ILE A 33 -2.99 -1.87 -1.50
CA ILE A 33 -2.83 -0.52 -2.04
C ILE A 33 -3.81 -0.29 -3.21
N GLU A 34 -4.00 -1.27 -4.09
CA GLU A 34 -5.01 -1.20 -5.15
C GLU A 34 -6.40 -0.98 -4.56
N GLU A 35 -6.81 -1.78 -3.57
CA GLU A 35 -8.11 -1.60 -2.91
C GLU A 35 -8.22 -0.22 -2.21
N MET A 36 -7.14 0.24 -1.58
CA MET A 36 -7.08 1.56 -0.93
C MET A 36 -7.36 2.69 -1.93
N VAL A 37 -6.73 2.64 -3.11
CA VAL A 37 -6.91 3.64 -4.19
C VAL A 37 -8.30 3.54 -4.80
N GLU A 38 -8.81 2.33 -5.04
CA GLU A 38 -10.18 2.11 -5.53
C GLU A 38 -11.25 2.70 -4.60
N LEU A 39 -10.98 2.70 -3.29
CA LEU A 39 -11.84 3.29 -2.27
C LEU A 39 -11.62 4.80 -2.07
N GLY A 40 -10.71 5.43 -2.81
CA GLY A 40 -10.41 6.86 -2.76
C GLY A 40 -9.55 7.28 -1.57
N PHE A 41 -8.87 6.33 -0.91
CA PHE A 41 -7.90 6.63 0.14
C PHE A 41 -6.50 6.78 -0.44
N SER A 42 -5.65 7.55 0.25
CA SER A 42 -4.26 7.81 -0.15
C SER A 42 -3.27 7.31 0.89
N ALA A 43 -2.15 6.75 0.44
CA ALA A 43 -1.03 6.41 1.31
C ALA A 43 -0.52 7.66 2.04
N ASP A 44 -0.23 7.52 3.32
CA ASP A 44 0.41 8.57 4.11
C ASP A 44 1.92 8.67 3.79
N ALA A 45 2.56 9.73 4.29
CA ALA A 45 3.98 9.97 4.02
C ALA A 45 4.89 8.81 4.47
N SER A 46 4.57 8.15 5.60
CA SER A 46 5.36 7.02 6.11
C SER A 46 5.20 5.77 5.23
N THR A 47 4.00 5.53 4.73
CA THR A 47 3.72 4.43 3.80
C THR A 47 4.41 4.67 2.45
N THR A 48 4.32 5.88 1.90
CA THR A 48 4.99 6.26 0.66
C THR A 48 6.51 6.19 0.77
N GLU A 49 7.10 6.63 1.89
CA GLU A 49 8.54 6.50 2.13
C GLU A 49 8.99 5.03 2.10
N LEU A 50 8.22 4.14 2.75
CA LEU A 50 8.49 2.70 2.75
C LEU A 50 8.45 2.11 1.34
N ILE A 51 7.45 2.49 0.55
CA ILE A 51 7.32 2.08 -0.87
C ILE A 51 8.55 2.52 -1.67
N VAL A 52 8.90 3.81 -1.61
CA VAL A 52 10.07 4.37 -2.34
C VAL A 52 11.37 3.69 -1.93
N ARG A 53 11.55 3.45 -0.62
CA ARG A 53 12.76 2.79 -0.10
C ARG A 53 12.90 1.36 -0.59
N LEU A 54 11.79 0.63 -0.70
CA LEU A 54 11.81 -0.74 -1.21
C LEU A 54 12.05 -0.77 -2.73
N LEU A 55 11.44 0.15 -3.48
CA LEU A 55 11.65 0.32 -4.92
C LEU A 55 13.11 0.62 -5.25
N SER A 56 13.75 1.44 -4.40
CA SER A 56 15.17 1.78 -4.52
C SER A 56 16.11 0.60 -4.23
N LYS A 57 15.60 -0.50 -3.65
CA LYS A 57 16.39 -1.69 -3.31
C LYS A 57 16.19 -2.86 -4.28
N ASP A 58 15.39 -2.71 -5.35
CA ASP A 58 15.00 -3.79 -6.27
C ASP A 58 14.25 -4.97 -5.58
N ILE A 59 13.63 -4.72 -4.42
CA ILE A 59 12.97 -5.76 -3.61
C ILE A 59 11.46 -5.89 -3.95
N VAL A 60 10.93 -5.03 -4.81
CA VAL A 60 9.47 -4.87 -5.02
C VAL A 60 9.06 -4.99 -6.48
N ASP A 61 7.82 -5.41 -6.63
CA ASP A 61 7.15 -5.50 -7.93
C ASP A 61 7.04 -4.12 -8.61
N PRO A 62 7.42 -4.00 -9.90
CA PRO A 62 7.35 -2.75 -10.66
C PRO A 62 5.96 -2.10 -10.70
N GLY A 63 4.88 -2.85 -10.44
CA GLY A 63 3.51 -2.34 -10.39
C GLY A 63 3.30 -1.22 -9.37
N LEU A 64 4.10 -1.19 -8.29
CA LEU A 64 4.06 -0.14 -7.27
C LEU A 64 4.47 1.24 -7.81
N LEU A 65 5.16 1.32 -8.94
CA LEU A 65 5.54 2.58 -9.58
C LEU A 65 4.36 3.36 -10.15
N GLN A 66 3.24 2.68 -10.44
CA GLN A 66 2.05 3.35 -10.97
C GLN A 66 1.44 4.31 -9.94
N LEU A 67 1.54 3.96 -8.65
CA LEU A 67 0.99 4.74 -7.54
C LEU A 67 1.74 6.07 -7.28
N LEU A 68 3.01 6.15 -7.69
CA LEU A 68 3.80 7.38 -7.58
C LEU A 68 3.51 8.36 -8.72
N LYS A 69 2.95 7.90 -9.84
CA LYS A 69 2.76 8.74 -11.03
C LYS A 69 1.48 9.57 -11.00
N ASP A 70 0.49 9.19 -10.19
CA ASP A 70 -0.81 9.86 -10.11
C ASP A 70 -0.83 11.09 -9.17
N SER A 71 0.34 11.62 -8.81
CA SER A 71 0.49 12.76 -7.90
C SER A 71 0.64 14.13 -8.60
N SER A 72 0.35 14.25 -9.91
CA SER A 72 0.46 15.50 -10.66
C SER A 72 -0.87 16.15 -11.02
#